data_AF-A0A9C9F9B2-F1
#
_entry.id   AF-A0A9C9F9B2-F1
#
_cell.length_a   1.000
_cell.length_b   1.000
_cell.length_c   1.000
_cell.angle_alpha   90.00
_cell.angle_beta   90.00
_cell.angle_gamma   90.00
#
_symmetry.space_group_name_H-M   'P 1'
#
loop_
_entity.id
_entity.type
_entity.pdbx_description
1 polymer ?
#
loop_
_entity_poly.entity_id
_entity_poly.type
_entity_poly.pdbx_seq_one_letter_code
_entity_poly.pdbx_strand_id
1 'polypeptide(L)'
;MKKREITEIICRRYCKYYKEGKEDLLCGTYRYLAEIYSAGELESVPGEITPDFSVDSYILEEICRKCDFFADGCDFRGGNPGPPCGGYYVVEWLRKESG
;
A
#
# COMPACT_ATOMS: atom_id res chain seq x y z
N MET A 1 -11.96 -3.84 -9.58
CA MET A 1 -11.73 -2.44 -10.01
C MET A 1 -11.38 -1.59 -8.79
N LYS A 2 -10.45 -0.64 -8.93
CA LYS A 2 -10.11 0.31 -7.87
C LYS A 2 -11.31 1.21 -7.50
N LYS A 3 -11.48 1.48 -6.20
CA LYS A 3 -12.34 2.56 -5.71
C LYS A 3 -11.60 3.88 -5.92
N ARG A 4 -12.20 4.82 -6.65
CA ARG A 4 -11.57 6.08 -7.05
C ARG A 4 -11.01 6.87 -5.86
N GLU A 5 -11.82 7.07 -4.83
CA GLU A 5 -11.44 7.84 -3.63
C GLU A 5 -10.21 7.22 -2.94
N ILE A 6 -10.24 5.90 -2.74
CA ILE A 6 -9.13 5.16 -2.12
C ILE A 6 -7.86 5.24 -2.98
N THR A 7 -7.99 5.25 -4.30
CA THR A 7 -6.86 5.42 -5.22
C THR A 7 -6.27 6.82 -5.17
N GLU A 8 -7.10 7.84 -5.06
CA GLU A 8 -6.65 9.23 -4.91
C GLU A 8 -5.90 9.42 -3.58
N ILE A 9 -6.39 8.80 -2.50
CA ILE A 9 -5.75 8.90 -1.17
C ILE A 9 -4.46 8.07 -1.10
N ILE A 10 -4.46 6.83 -1.58
CA ILE A 10 -3.30 5.93 -1.40
C ILE A 10 -2.34 6.02 -2.58
N CYS A 11 -2.83 5.70 -3.78
CA CYS A 11 -1.95 5.48 -4.92
C CYS A 11 -1.37 6.79 -5.45
N ARG A 12 -2.21 7.82 -5.59
CA ARG A 12 -1.79 9.10 -6.15
C ARG A 12 -0.87 9.88 -5.22
N ARG A 13 -1.01 9.71 -3.89
CA ARG A 13 -0.16 10.35 -2.88
C ARG A 13 1.16 9.62 -2.65
N TYR A 14 1.13 8.29 -2.46
CA TYR A 14 2.29 7.55 -1.94
C TYR A 14 2.93 6.55 -2.91
N CYS A 15 2.26 6.17 -4.00
CA CYS A 15 2.72 5.06 -4.84
C CYS A 15 3.55 5.53 -6.04
N LYS A 16 4.88 5.35 -5.99
CA LYS A 16 5.78 5.60 -7.14
C LYS A 16 5.41 4.79 -8.40
N TYR A 17 4.72 3.66 -8.24
CA TYR A 17 4.33 2.78 -9.34
C TYR A 17 2.96 3.12 -9.95
N TYR A 18 2.23 4.10 -9.39
CA TYR A 18 0.94 4.51 -9.92
C TYR A 18 1.10 5.11 -11.33
N LYS A 19 0.26 4.66 -12.26
CA LYS A 19 0.15 5.18 -13.62
C LYS A 19 -1.33 5.21 -13.99
N GLU A 20 -1.78 6.32 -14.58
CA GLU A 20 -3.13 6.43 -15.13
C GLU A 20 -3.32 5.40 -16.26
N GLY A 21 -4.52 4.82 -16.34
CA GLY A 21 -4.86 3.76 -17.29
C GLY A 21 -4.41 2.35 -16.89
N LYS A 22 -3.87 2.16 -15.66
CA LYS A 22 -3.52 0.84 -15.09
C LYS A 22 -4.23 0.58 -13.76
N GLU A 23 -5.45 1.06 -13.63
CA GLU A 23 -6.22 0.99 -12.40
C GLU A 23 -6.65 -0.43 -12.02
N ASP A 24 -6.71 -1.36 -12.96
CA ASP A 24 -7.07 -2.75 -12.66
C ASP A 24 -5.99 -3.52 -11.88
N LEU A 25 -4.75 -3.02 -11.90
CA LEU A 25 -3.64 -3.63 -11.15
C LEU A 25 -3.65 -3.18 -9.69
N LEU A 26 -3.89 -4.12 -8.78
CA LEU A 26 -4.11 -3.88 -7.35
C LEU A 26 -3.02 -4.55 -6.53
N CYS A 27 -2.20 -3.77 -5.80
CA CYS A 27 -1.30 -4.37 -4.82
C CYS A 27 -2.08 -4.89 -3.60
N GLY A 28 -1.53 -5.88 -2.91
CA GLY A 28 -2.18 -6.50 -1.75
C GLY A 28 -2.53 -5.48 -0.66
N THR A 29 -1.65 -4.53 -0.38
CA THR A 29 -1.91 -3.48 0.62
C THR A 29 -3.04 -2.54 0.22
N TYR A 30 -3.23 -2.28 -1.08
CA TYR A 30 -4.40 -1.50 -1.52
C TYR A 30 -5.69 -2.27 -1.26
N ARG A 31 -5.73 -3.57 -1.59
CA ARG A 31 -6.91 -4.41 -1.35
C ARG A 31 -7.25 -4.44 0.13
N TYR A 32 -6.24 -4.72 0.96
CA TYR A 32 -6.33 -4.71 2.41
C TYR A 32 -6.94 -3.40 2.95
N LEU A 33 -6.40 -2.25 2.54
CA LEU A 33 -6.89 -0.95 3.01
C LEU A 33 -8.31 -0.66 2.53
N ALA A 34 -8.64 -1.00 1.28
CA ALA A 34 -9.95 -0.75 0.69
C ALA A 34 -11.08 -1.65 1.25
N GLU A 35 -10.71 -2.76 1.90
CA GLU A 35 -11.61 -3.70 2.57
C GLU A 35 -11.88 -3.32 4.03
N ILE A 36 -10.89 -2.78 4.72
CA ILE A 36 -10.95 -2.58 6.18
C ILE A 36 -11.27 -1.14 6.55
N TYR A 37 -10.77 -0.16 5.80
CA TYR A 37 -10.89 1.25 6.14
C TYR A 37 -11.84 1.98 5.20
N SER A 38 -12.56 2.95 5.75
CA SER A 38 -13.31 3.93 4.97
C SER A 38 -12.37 4.98 4.36
N ALA A 39 -12.84 5.67 3.32
CA ALA A 39 -12.09 6.79 2.74
C ALA A 39 -11.82 7.90 3.78
N GLY A 40 -12.77 8.16 4.69
CA GLY A 40 -12.62 9.17 5.75
C GLY A 40 -11.52 8.82 6.75
N GLU A 41 -11.37 7.54 7.11
CA GLU A 41 -10.27 7.10 7.96
C GLU A 41 -8.92 7.25 7.24
N LEU A 42 -8.87 6.95 5.94
CA LEU A 42 -7.64 7.05 5.16
C LEU A 42 -7.23 8.51 4.86
N GLU A 43 -8.17 9.45 4.87
CA GLU A 43 -7.85 10.89 4.77
C GLU A 43 -7.10 11.42 6.01
N SER A 44 -7.16 10.73 7.14
CA SER A 44 -6.39 11.11 8.34
C SER A 44 -4.88 10.87 8.18
N VAL A 45 -4.48 10.08 7.18
CA VAL A 45 -3.08 9.75 6.92
C VAL A 45 -2.35 11.01 6.42
N PRO A 46 -1.22 11.41 7.04
CA PRO A 46 -0.48 12.61 6.65
C PRO A 46 -0.02 12.55 5.20
N GLY A 47 -0.03 13.70 4.51
CA GLY A 47 0.37 13.79 3.10
C GLY A 47 1.81 13.35 2.82
N GLU A 48 2.68 13.38 3.83
CA GLU A 48 4.04 12.88 3.79
C GLU A 48 4.28 11.91 4.95
N ILE A 49 4.63 10.66 4.60
CA ILE A 49 5.02 9.62 5.55
C ILE A 49 6.21 8.86 4.98
N THR A 50 7.15 8.50 5.85
CA THR A 50 8.32 7.69 5.47
C THR A 50 8.26 6.38 6.25
N PRO A 51 8.31 5.22 5.57
CA PRO A 51 8.30 3.95 6.24
C PRO A 51 9.63 3.75 6.96
N ASP A 52 9.56 3.26 8.20
CA ASP A 52 10.73 2.84 8.98
C ASP A 52 10.90 1.31 8.99
N PHE A 53 9.97 0.59 8.33
CA PHE A 53 9.99 -0.86 8.18
C PHE A 53 9.84 -1.64 9.50
N SER A 54 9.44 -0.97 10.59
CA SER A 54 9.29 -1.59 11.90
C SER A 54 8.21 -2.67 11.94
N VAL A 55 7.22 -2.61 11.04
CA VAL A 55 6.14 -3.62 10.92
C VAL A 55 6.22 -4.42 9.63
N ASP A 56 7.39 -4.45 8.96
CA ASP A 56 7.56 -5.11 7.66
C ASP A 56 7.19 -6.59 7.68
N SER A 57 7.53 -7.31 8.75
CA SER A 57 7.22 -8.73 8.91
C SER A 57 5.71 -8.98 8.91
N TYR A 58 4.94 -8.14 9.61
CA TYR A 58 3.48 -8.20 9.61
C TYR A 58 2.92 -7.94 8.20
N ILE A 59 3.38 -6.88 7.54
CA ILE A 59 2.90 -6.54 6.19
C ILE A 59 3.26 -7.65 5.20
N LEU A 60 4.45 -8.26 5.34
CA LEU A 60 4.87 -9.36 4.51
C LEU A 60 3.94 -10.56 4.66
N GLU A 61 3.77 -11.05 5.89
CA GLU A 61 3.04 -12.27 6.22
C GLU A 61 1.54 -12.14 5.94
N GLU A 62 0.93 -11.04 6.41
CA GLU A 62 -0.52 -10.90 6.35
C GLU A 62 -1.01 -10.44 4.98
N ILE A 63 -0.19 -9.65 4.27
CA ILE A 63 -0.62 -8.91 3.09
C ILE A 63 0.20 -9.28 1.85
N CYS A 64 1.52 -9.09 1.86
CA CYS A 64 2.33 -9.23 0.63
C CYS A 64 2.37 -10.66 0.11
N ARG A 65 2.41 -11.69 0.96
CA ARG A 65 2.43 -13.09 0.52
C ARG A 65 1.23 -13.50 -0.34
N LYS A 66 0.11 -12.77 -0.23
CA LYS A 66 -1.13 -13.00 -0.99
C LYS A 66 -1.29 -12.03 -2.17
N CYS A 67 -0.29 -11.17 -2.42
CA CYS A 67 -0.32 -10.15 -3.46
C CYS A 67 0.09 -10.75 -4.80
N ASP A 68 -0.66 -10.48 -5.88
CA ASP A 68 -0.32 -10.99 -7.22
C ASP A 68 1.07 -10.51 -7.66
N PHE A 69 1.43 -9.26 -7.35
CA PHE A 69 2.76 -8.73 -7.62
C PHE A 69 3.87 -9.48 -6.87
N PHE A 70 3.60 -10.11 -5.73
CA PHE A 70 4.62 -10.89 -5.03
C PHE A 70 5.03 -12.11 -5.87
N ALA A 71 4.07 -12.79 -6.49
CA ALA A 71 4.32 -13.90 -7.40
C ALA A 71 4.90 -13.43 -8.75
N ASP A 72 4.44 -12.29 -9.26
CA ASP A 72 4.82 -11.77 -10.58
C ASP A 72 6.10 -10.92 -10.61
N GLY A 73 6.79 -10.79 -9.47
CA GLY A 73 8.07 -10.05 -9.38
C GLY A 73 7.94 -8.62 -8.89
N CYS A 74 7.50 -8.45 -7.64
CA CYS A 74 7.43 -7.15 -6.96
C CYS A 74 8.84 -6.60 -6.78
N ASP A 75 9.14 -5.42 -7.33
CA ASP A 75 10.48 -4.81 -7.21
C ASP A 75 10.98 -4.74 -5.76
N PHE A 76 10.14 -4.30 -4.83
CA PHE A 76 10.51 -4.21 -3.41
C PHE A 76 10.82 -5.58 -2.78
N ARG A 77 9.96 -6.58 -3.01
CA ARG A 77 10.13 -7.92 -2.39
C ARG A 77 11.11 -8.81 -3.14
N GLY A 78 11.36 -8.53 -4.41
CA GLY A 78 12.28 -9.27 -5.29
C GLY A 78 13.75 -8.92 -5.10
N GLY A 79 14.09 -8.04 -4.14
CA GLY A 79 15.47 -7.62 -3.88
C GLY A 79 15.99 -6.53 -4.82
N ASN A 80 15.12 -5.93 -5.63
CA ASN A 80 15.48 -4.74 -6.42
C ASN A 80 15.47 -3.49 -5.53
N PRO A 81 16.19 -2.41 -5.89
CA PRO A 81 16.23 -1.16 -5.13
C PRO A 81 14.93 -0.31 -5.24
N GLY A 82 13.79 -0.93 -5.56
CA GLY A 82 12.50 -0.25 -5.68
C GLY A 82 11.88 0.03 -4.30
N PRO A 83 11.26 1.20 -4.06
CA PRO A 83 10.53 1.44 -2.81
C PRO A 83 9.33 0.50 -2.68
N PRO A 84 8.76 0.31 -1.49
CA PRO A 84 7.51 -0.43 -1.36
C PRO A 84 6.36 0.28 -2.09
N CYS A 85 5.26 -0.43 -2.32
CA CYS A 85 4.06 0.18 -2.91
C CYS A 85 3.42 1.19 -1.96
N GLY A 86 2.70 2.19 -2.47
CA GLY A 86 2.14 3.26 -1.62
C GLY A 86 1.21 2.78 -0.50
N GLY A 87 0.50 1.67 -0.70
CA GLY A 87 -0.32 1.09 0.38
C GLY A 87 0.50 0.53 1.55
N TYR A 88 1.77 0.15 1.33
CA TYR A 88 2.68 -0.23 2.42
C TYR A 88 2.87 0.93 3.41
N TYR A 89 3.14 2.13 2.88
CA TYR A 89 3.38 3.33 3.68
C TYR A 89 2.19 3.58 4.61
N VAL A 90 0.99 3.51 4.05
CA VAL A 90 -0.27 3.74 4.76
C VAL A 90 -0.54 2.67 5.81
N VAL A 91 -0.35 1.38 5.49
CA VAL A 91 -0.53 0.29 6.46
C VAL A 91 0.44 0.44 7.64
N GLU A 92 1.71 0.74 7.38
CA GLU A 92 2.69 0.91 8.45
C GLU A 92 2.34 2.07 9.37
N TRP A 93 1.96 3.22 8.81
CA TRP A 93 1.53 4.37 9.60
C TRP A 93 0.30 4.04 10.47
N LEU A 94 -0.77 3.52 9.86
CA LEU A 94 -2.00 3.18 10.59
C LEU A 94 -1.75 2.16 11.70
N ARG A 95 -0.87 1.19 11.46
CA ARG A 95 -0.54 0.15 12.44
C ARG A 95 0.21 0.73 13.64
N LYS A 96 1.07 1.71 13.42
CA LYS A 96 1.81 2.41 14.47
C LYS A 96 0.94 3.36 15.29
N GLU A 97 -0.03 4.02 14.68
CA GLU A 97 -0.97 4.89 15.40
C GLU A 97 -2.01 4.11 16.22
N SER A 98 -2.22 2.82 15.91
CA SER A 98 -3.18 1.96 16.61
C SER A 98 -2.58 1.20 17.80
N GLY A 99 -1.29 1.37 18.12
CA GLY A 99 -0.56 0.66 19.17
C GLY A 99 0.08 1.61 20.16
#